data_AF-A0A1X6X0J1-F1
#
_entry.id   AF-A0A1X6X0J1-F1
#
_cell.length_a   1.000
_cell.length_b   1.000
_cell.length_c   1.000
_cell.angle_alpha   90.00
_cell.angle_beta   90.00
_cell.angle_gamma   90.00
#
_symmetry.space_group_name_H-M   'P 1'
#
loop_
_entity.id
_entity.type
_entity.pdbx_description
1 polymer ?
#
loop_
_entity_poly.entity_id
_entity_poly.type
_entity_poly.pdbx_seq_one_letter_code
_entity_poly.pdbx_strand_id
1 'polypeptide(L)'
;MSPAHELDEHAPVFVISVAAELSGMHPQTLRQYDRLGLVTPRRTSGRGRRYSAHDVRRLRQVQQLSQEEGINLAGIKRILELEDQVRAMHEQLASVQRAVQERMTPESARRVFAAGSDGQVTPLRRGQRPARPESGALVLWRPERRS
;
A
#
# COMPACT_ATOMS: atom_id res chain seq x y z
N MET A 1 -2.52 27.17 9.59
CA MET A 1 -2.39 25.90 10.33
C MET A 1 -1.13 25.24 9.82
N SER A 2 -0.03 25.29 10.59
CA SER A 2 1.26 24.74 10.20
C SER A 2 1.12 23.23 9.96
N PRO A 3 1.79 22.64 8.95
CA PRO A 3 1.78 21.20 8.80
C PRO A 3 2.46 20.65 10.06
N ALA A 4 1.71 19.93 10.89
CA ALA A 4 2.32 19.12 11.91
C ALA A 4 3.33 18.25 11.17
N HIS A 5 4.60 18.34 11.58
CA HIS A 5 5.62 17.42 11.13
C HIS A 5 5.05 16.03 11.45
N GLU A 6 4.51 15.33 10.45
CA GLU A 6 4.23 13.90 10.56
C GLU A 6 5.61 13.32 10.87
N LEU A 7 5.85 13.08 12.16
CA LEU A 7 7.09 12.49 12.61
C LEU A 7 7.09 11.13 11.94
N ASP A 8 7.98 10.95 10.96
CA ASP A 8 8.19 9.65 10.34
C ASP A 8 8.42 8.66 11.48
N GLU A 9 7.43 7.81 11.67
CA GLU A 9 7.37 6.90 12.80
C GLU A 9 8.49 5.85 12.75
N HIS A 10 9.09 5.68 11.57
CA HIS A 10 10.24 4.84 11.32
C HIS A 10 11.57 5.60 11.44
N ALA A 11 11.56 6.92 11.66
CA ALA A 11 12.77 7.69 11.88
C ALA A 11 13.46 7.24 13.18
N PRO A 12 14.72 6.77 13.12
CA PRO A 12 15.41 6.21 14.27
C PRO A 12 16.03 7.36 15.09
N VAL A 13 15.22 7.97 15.95
CA VAL A 13 15.58 9.15 16.74
C VAL A 13 15.96 8.82 18.19
N PHE A 14 15.35 7.80 18.79
CA PHE A 14 15.48 7.49 20.20
C PHE A 14 16.74 6.67 20.51
N VAL A 15 17.51 7.08 21.51
CA VAL A 15 18.60 6.26 22.06
C VAL A 15 18.04 5.15 22.95
N ILE A 16 18.87 4.13 23.25
CA ILE A 16 18.41 2.97 24.03
C ILE A 16 17.84 3.32 25.41
N SER A 17 18.38 4.33 26.09
CA SER A 17 17.87 4.77 27.40
C SER A 17 16.44 5.32 27.29
N VAL A 18 16.22 6.21 26.33
CA VAL A 18 14.90 6.80 26.07
C VAL A 18 13.92 5.73 25.58
N ALA A 19 14.34 4.84 24.70
CA ALA A 19 13.50 3.74 24.24
C ALA A 19 13.09 2.81 25.39
N ALA A 20 14.01 2.51 26.32
CA ALA A 20 13.76 1.69 27.49
C ALA A 20 12.74 2.33 28.44
N GLU A 21 12.85 3.63 28.68
CA GLU A 21 11.89 4.40 29.48
C GLU A 21 10.50 4.41 28.82
N LEU A 22 10.43 4.75 27.53
CA LEU A 22 9.17 4.80 26.78
C LEU A 22 8.49 3.43 26.66
N SER A 23 9.27 2.35 26.67
CA SER A 23 8.76 0.99 26.61
C SER A 23 8.60 0.34 27.99
N GLY A 24 8.86 1.04 29.10
CA GLY A 24 8.72 0.48 30.45
C GLY A 24 9.62 -0.73 30.73
N MET A 25 10.82 -0.77 30.16
CA MET A 25 11.73 -1.91 30.23
C MET A 25 13.16 -1.50 30.61
N HIS A 26 13.97 -2.49 31.00
CA HIS A 26 15.39 -2.27 31.25
C HIS A 26 16.20 -2.26 29.93
N PRO A 27 17.22 -1.39 29.76
CA PRO A 27 18.05 -1.37 28.55
C PRO A 27 18.71 -2.71 28.20
N GLN A 28 18.99 -3.57 29.20
CA GLN A 28 19.52 -4.92 28.96
C GLN A 28 18.49 -5.82 28.25
N THR A 29 17.21 -5.70 28.59
CA THR A 29 16.11 -6.43 27.95
C THR A 29 15.97 -6.02 26.48
N LEU A 30 16.04 -4.71 26.19
CA LEU A 30 16.03 -4.22 24.80
C LEU A 30 17.21 -4.79 23.99
N ARG A 31 18.40 -4.92 24.58
CA ARG A 31 19.56 -5.57 23.95
C ARG A 31 19.33 -7.06 23.71
N GLN A 32 18.59 -7.74 24.58
CA GLN A 32 18.23 -9.14 24.39
C GLN A 32 17.22 -9.28 23.24
N TYR A 33 16.19 -8.45 23.20
CA TYR A 33 15.17 -8.49 22.15
C TYR A 33 15.74 -8.13 20.77
N ASP A 34 16.66 -7.16 20.69
CA ASP A 34 17.44 -6.88 19.48
C ASP A 34 18.23 -8.11 19.00
N ARG A 35 18.95 -8.78 19.91
CA ARG A 35 19.70 -10.01 19.57
C ARG A 35 18.82 -11.15 19.09
N LEU A 36 17.59 -11.25 19.60
CA LEU A 36 16.61 -12.26 19.17
C LEU A 36 15.93 -11.88 17.84
N GLY A 37 16.13 -10.65 17.36
CA GLY A 37 15.52 -10.13 16.16
C GLY A 37 14.04 -9.75 16.33
N LEU A 38 13.58 -9.52 17.56
CA LEU A 38 12.21 -9.05 17.84
C LEU A 38 12.01 -7.58 17.43
N VAL A 39 13.10 -6.81 17.44
CA VAL A 39 13.14 -5.43 16.96
C VAL A 39 14.50 -5.21 16.30
N THR A 40 14.56 -4.42 15.23
CA THR A 40 15.81 -4.17 14.49
C THR A 40 16.12 -2.67 14.48
N PRO A 41 16.80 -2.15 15.52
CA PRO A 41 17.13 -0.74 15.59
C PRO A 41 18.21 -0.37 14.55
N ARG A 42 18.19 0.87 14.08
CA ARG A 42 19.26 1.38 13.21
C ARG A 42 20.54 1.53 14.03
N ARG A 43 21.64 0.98 13.53
CA ARG A 43 22.98 1.17 14.11
C ARG A 43 23.58 2.49 13.66
N THR A 44 24.20 3.24 14.56
CA THR A 44 24.95 4.47 14.23
C THR A 44 26.44 4.18 14.12
N SER A 45 27.17 5.04 13.40
CA SER A 45 28.63 4.99 13.25
C SER A 45 29.38 4.96 14.59
N GLY A 46 28.81 5.56 15.63
CA GLY A 46 29.31 5.54 17.00
C GLY A 46 28.91 4.31 17.84
N ARG A 47 28.57 3.17 17.22
CA ARG A 47 28.23 1.90 17.90
C ARG A 47 26.92 1.92 18.72
N GLY A 48 26.16 3.01 18.65
CA GLY A 48 24.88 3.17 19.33
C GLY A 48 23.70 2.58 18.55
N ARG A 49 22.64 2.22 19.29
CA ARG A 49 21.35 1.82 18.71
C ARG A 49 20.41 3.01 18.71
N ARG A 50 19.75 3.25 17.59
CA ARG A 50 18.68 4.21 17.45
C ARG A 50 17.37 3.47 17.17
N TYR A 51 16.38 3.74 17.99
CA TYR A 51 15.05 3.19 17.91
C TYR A 51 14.12 4.25 17.33
N SER A 52 13.17 3.80 16.53
CA SER A 52 12.07 4.60 16.00
C SER A 52 10.86 4.54 16.93
N ALA A 53 9.85 5.38 16.70
CA ALA A 53 8.59 5.29 17.46
C ALA A 53 7.89 3.96 17.19
N HIS A 54 7.99 3.44 15.97
CA HIS A 54 7.52 2.11 15.60
C HIS A 54 8.19 1.01 16.45
N ASP A 55 9.51 1.08 16.63
CA ASP A 55 10.26 0.09 17.43
C ASP A 55 9.82 0.09 18.89
N VAL A 56 9.57 1.28 19.46
CA VAL A 56 9.10 1.42 20.86
C VAL A 56 7.70 0.82 21.03
N ARG A 57 6.78 0.99 20.07
CA ARG A 57 5.47 0.32 20.10
C ARG A 57 5.62 -1.19 20.00
N ARG A 58 6.47 -1.67 19.10
CA ARG A 58 6.75 -3.11 18.94
C ARG A 58 7.30 -3.72 20.24
N LEU A 59 8.22 -3.02 20.91
CA LEU A 59 8.74 -3.43 22.21
C LEU A 59 7.60 -3.56 23.24
N ARG A 60 6.72 -2.55 23.36
CA ARG A 60 5.57 -2.63 24.28
C ARG A 60 4.66 -3.82 23.99
N GLN A 61 4.37 -4.09 22.71
CA GLN A 61 3.58 -5.26 22.31
C GLN A 61 4.27 -6.58 22.71
N VAL A 62 5.59 -6.70 22.49
CA VAL A 62 6.37 -7.87 22.93
C VAL A 62 6.27 -8.07 24.44
N GLN A 63 6.39 -6.99 25.22
CA GLN A 63 6.28 -7.08 26.68
C GLN A 63 4.89 -7.51 27.11
N GLN A 64 3.84 -6.96 26.50
CA GLN A 64 2.46 -7.32 26.79
C GLN A 64 2.20 -8.81 26.52
N LEU A 65 2.53 -9.30 25.33
CA LEU A 65 2.38 -10.71 24.95
C LEU A 65 3.19 -11.64 25.86
N SER A 66 4.37 -11.20 26.33
CA SER A 66 5.22 -12.00 27.21
C SER A 66 4.70 -12.03 28.65
N GLN A 67 4.18 -10.92 29.17
CA GLN A 67 3.80 -10.80 30.59
C GLN A 67 2.34 -11.17 30.85
N GLU A 68 1.42 -10.76 29.98
CA GLU A 68 -0.02 -10.97 30.16
C GLU A 68 -0.46 -12.32 29.61
N GLU A 69 0.04 -12.70 28.43
CA GLU A 69 -0.36 -13.94 27.74
C GLU A 69 0.60 -15.11 27.98
N GLY A 70 1.76 -14.85 28.62
CA GLY A 70 2.75 -15.88 28.93
C GLY A 70 3.42 -16.50 27.70
N ILE A 71 3.38 -15.82 26.55
CA ILE A 71 3.91 -16.34 25.29
C ILE A 71 5.44 -16.28 25.32
N ASN A 72 6.08 -17.37 24.88
CA ASN A 72 7.54 -17.40 24.77
C ASN A 72 8.05 -16.47 23.64
N LEU A 73 9.30 -16.00 23.76
CA LEU A 73 9.87 -15.03 22.82
C LEU A 73 9.93 -15.55 21.37
N ALA A 74 10.06 -16.86 21.15
CA ALA A 74 10.04 -17.44 19.80
C ALA A 74 8.63 -17.39 19.18
N GLY A 75 7.60 -17.64 20.00
CA GLY A 75 6.20 -17.50 19.63
C GLY A 75 5.85 -16.05 19.31
N ILE A 76 6.28 -15.11 20.15
CA ILE A 76 6.10 -13.67 19.90
C ILE A 76 6.77 -13.26 18.60
N LYS A 77 8.00 -13.72 18.34
CA LYS A 77 8.68 -13.47 17.06
C LYS A 77 7.82 -13.94 15.89
N ARG A 78 7.28 -15.16 15.97
CA ARG A 78 6.46 -15.73 14.90
C ARG A 78 5.16 -14.97 14.69
N ILE A 79 4.50 -14.54 15.77
CA ILE A 79 3.29 -13.71 15.71
C ILE A 79 3.59 -12.40 14.99
N LEU A 80 4.64 -11.71 15.39
CA LEU A 80 5.04 -10.43 14.79
C LEU A 80 5.41 -10.55 13.31
N GLU A 81 6.09 -11.65 12.91
CA GLU A 81 6.38 -11.94 11.50
C GLU A 81 5.09 -12.15 10.69
N LEU A 82 4.11 -12.85 11.24
CA LEU A 82 2.83 -13.10 10.58
C LEU A 82 2.00 -11.81 10.48
N GLU A 83 1.99 -10.98 11.51
CA GLU A 83 1.34 -9.66 11.47
C GLU A 83 1.93 -8.76 10.38
N ASP A 84 3.26 -8.74 10.25
CA ASP A 84 3.94 -7.99 9.18
C ASP A 84 3.57 -8.53 7.78
N GLN A 85 3.48 -9.85 7.61
CA GLN A 85 3.05 -10.47 6.35
C GLN A 85 1.60 -10.10 6.01
N VAL A 86 0.69 -10.19 6.98
CA VAL A 86 -0.72 -9.81 6.81
C VAL A 86 -0.83 -8.32 6.44
N ARG A 87 -0.06 -7.45 7.09
CA ARG A 87 -0.02 -6.02 6.75
C ARG A 87 0.43 -5.80 5.31
N ALA A 88 1.54 -6.43 4.91
CA ALA A 88 2.05 -6.33 3.54
C ALA A 88 1.04 -6.85 2.50
N MET A 89 0.34 -7.95 2.79
CA MET A 89 -0.73 -8.46 1.92
C MET A 89 -1.90 -7.48 1.81
N HIS A 90 -2.33 -6.85 2.91
CA HIS A 90 -3.37 -5.83 2.87
C HIS A 90 -2.94 -4.58 2.08
N GLU A 91 -1.69 -4.13 2.22
CA GLU A 91 -1.15 -3.02 1.44
C GLU A 91 -1.12 -3.34 -0.07
N GLN A 92 -0.73 -4.56 -0.42
CA GLN A 92 -0.77 -5.06 -1.80
C GLN A 92 -2.20 -5.09 -2.33
N LEU A 93 -3.15 -5.65 -1.58
CA LEU A 93 -4.56 -5.67 -1.96
C LEU A 93 -5.10 -4.26 -2.19
N ALA A 94 -4.82 -3.31 -1.28
CA ALA A 94 -5.22 -1.93 -1.42
C ALA A 94 -4.59 -1.25 -2.66
N SER A 95 -3.36 -1.60 -3.02
CA SER A 95 -2.71 -1.10 -4.25
C SER A 95 -3.38 -1.64 -5.52
N VAL A 96 -3.72 -2.94 -5.53
CA VAL A 96 -4.39 -3.59 -6.67
C VAL A 96 -5.81 -3.06 -6.82
N GLN A 97 -6.55 -2.91 -5.72
CA GLN A 97 -7.89 -2.33 -5.72
C GLN A 97 -7.89 -0.90 -6.28
N ARG A 98 -6.92 -0.06 -5.88
CA ARG A 98 -6.75 1.28 -6.46
C ARG A 98 -6.49 1.23 -7.96
N ALA A 99 -5.58 0.37 -8.42
CA ALA A 99 -5.27 0.25 -9.84
C ALA A 99 -6.48 -0.24 -10.67
N VAL A 100 -7.28 -1.16 -10.14
CA VAL A 100 -8.53 -1.60 -10.77
C VAL A 100 -9.54 -0.46 -10.82
N GLN A 101 -9.72 0.25 -9.70
CA GLN A 101 -10.66 1.37 -9.62
C GLN A 101 -10.30 2.49 -10.60
N GLU A 102 -9.02 2.84 -10.71
CA GLU A 102 -8.51 3.83 -11.67
C GLU A 102 -8.82 3.43 -13.12
N ARG A 103 -8.65 2.16 -13.48
CA ARG A 103 -9.01 1.61 -14.79
C ARG A 103 -10.52 1.63 -15.05
N MET A 104 -11.33 1.43 -14.00
CA MET A 104 -12.80 1.42 -14.09
C MET A 104 -13.43 2.82 -13.97
N THR A 105 -12.64 3.89 -13.81
CA THR A 105 -13.18 5.25 -13.77
C THR A 105 -13.97 5.59 -15.04
N PRO A 106 -15.10 6.31 -14.91
CA PRO A 106 -16.07 6.50 -16.00
C PRO A 106 -15.55 7.32 -17.20
N GLU A 107 -14.39 7.96 -17.10
CA GLU A 107 -13.76 8.62 -18.24
C GLU A 107 -13.27 7.60 -19.30
N SER A 108 -12.86 6.41 -18.85
CA SER A 108 -12.57 5.26 -19.73
C SER A 108 -13.84 4.56 -20.22
N ALA A 109 -14.92 4.57 -19.41
CA ALA A 109 -16.21 3.97 -19.75
C ALA A 109 -17.06 4.82 -20.73
N ARG A 110 -16.73 6.09 -20.94
CA ARG A 110 -17.40 7.00 -21.90
C ARG A 110 -16.78 6.98 -23.31
N ARG A 111 -16.06 5.92 -23.66
CA ARG A 111 -15.58 5.68 -25.03
C ARG A 111 -16.68 5.02 -25.83
N VAL A 112 -17.10 5.66 -26.92
CA VAL A 112 -17.98 5.06 -27.92
C VAL A 112 -17.10 4.49 -29.03
N PHE A 113 -17.34 3.26 -29.44
CA PHE A 113 -16.59 2.64 -30.52
C PHE A 113 -17.29 2.94 -31.84
N ALA A 114 -16.59 3.55 -32.79
CA ALA A 114 -17.07 3.65 -34.17
C ALA A 114 -16.47 2.53 -35.01
N ALA A 115 -17.32 1.85 -35.78
CA ALA A 115 -16.91 0.88 -36.78
C ALA A 115 -16.86 1.56 -38.15
N GLY A 116 -15.70 1.49 -38.80
CA GLY A 116 -15.55 1.84 -40.20
C GLY A 116 -16.16 0.77 -41.10
N SER A 117 -16.52 1.14 -42.33
CA SER A 117 -17.01 0.21 -43.35
C SER A 117 -15.97 -0.82 -43.79
N ASP A 118 -14.69 -0.58 -43.47
CA ASP A 118 -13.54 -1.47 -43.65
C ASP A 118 -13.34 -2.45 -42.48
N GLY A 119 -14.20 -2.39 -41.45
CA GLY A 119 -14.09 -3.21 -40.25
C GLY A 119 -13.11 -2.67 -39.19
N GLN A 120 -12.48 -1.51 -39.40
CA GLN A 120 -11.66 -0.87 -38.37
C GLN A 120 -12.52 -0.36 -37.22
N VAL A 121 -12.15 -0.70 -35.98
CA VAL A 121 -12.82 -0.21 -34.77
C VAL A 121 -11.93 0.84 -34.11
N THR A 122 -12.41 2.09 -34.07
CA THR A 122 -11.67 3.19 -33.44
C THR A 122 -12.38 3.67 -32.17
N PRO A 123 -11.68 3.77 -31.03
CA PRO A 123 -12.27 4.35 -29.82
C PRO A 123 -12.43 5.86 -29.98
N LEU A 124 -13.64 6.38 -29.76
CA LEU A 124 -13.96 7.82 -29.79
C LEU A 124 -14.44 8.31 -28.42
N ARG A 125 -14.19 9.58 -28.11
CA ARG A 125 -14.86 10.22 -26.97
C ARG A 125 -16.30 10.60 -27.33
N ARG A 126 -17.24 10.48 -26.39
CA ARG A 126 -18.62 10.94 -26.57
C ARG A 126 -18.64 12.43 -26.98
N GLY A 127 -19.18 12.75 -28.16
CA GLY A 127 -19.20 14.10 -28.74
C GLY A 127 -18.12 14.36 -29.80
N GLN A 128 -17.17 13.45 -29.99
CA GLN A 128 -16.18 13.51 -31.06
C GLN A 128 -16.78 12.93 -32.35
N ARG A 129 -16.78 13.70 -33.44
CA ARG A 129 -17.24 13.23 -34.75
C ARG A 129 -16.17 12.30 -35.36
N PRO A 130 -16.54 11.13 -35.92
CA PRO A 130 -15.57 10.29 -36.62
C PRO A 130 -14.91 11.09 -37.75
N ALA A 131 -13.59 10.96 -37.90
CA ALA A 131 -12.90 11.51 -39.06
C ALA A 131 -13.46 10.80 -40.30
N ARG A 132 -13.93 11.59 -41.28
CA ARG A 132 -14.50 11.04 -42.51
C ARG A 132 -13.37 10.43 -43.32
N PRO A 133 -13.36 9.12 -43.64
CA PRO A 133 -12.41 8.61 -44.60
C PRO A 133 -12.65 9.30 -45.94
N GLU A 134 -11.58 9.63 -46.67
CA GLU A 134 -11.61 10.37 -47.95
C GLU A 134 -12.35 9.60 -49.08
N SER A 135 -12.85 8.41 -48.80
CA SER A 135 -13.61 7.60 -49.76
C SER A 135 -14.68 6.79 -49.03
N GLY A 136 -15.92 7.24 -49.12
CA GLY A 136 -17.07 6.54 -48.55
C GLY A 136 -18.33 6.90 -49.33
N ALA A 137 -18.72 6.04 -50.27
CA ALA A 137 -19.98 6.14 -50.99
C ALA A 137 -21.15 5.95 -50.01
N LEU A 138 -22.11 6.87 -50.07
CA LEU A 138 -23.28 6.88 -49.21
C LEU A 138 -24.32 5.89 -49.76
N VAL A 139 -24.38 4.68 -49.22
CA VAL A 139 -25.44 3.74 -49.59
C VAL A 139 -26.69 4.06 -48.76
N LEU A 140 -27.70 4.60 -49.42
CA LEU A 140 -28.99 4.92 -48.82
C LEU A 140 -29.84 3.65 -48.79
N TRP A 141 -29.89 2.99 -47.62
CA TRP A 141 -30.70 1.79 -47.44
C TRP A 141 -32.20 2.15 -47.47
N ARG A 142 -32.95 1.54 -48.39
CA ARG A 142 -34.43 1.61 -48.45
C ARG A 142 -35.01 0.23 -48.15
N PRO A 143 -35.83 0.09 -47.08
CA PRO A 143 -36.55 -1.15 -46.86
C PRO A 143 -37.71 -1.27 -47.85
N GLU A 144 -37.72 -2.34 -48.64
CA GLU A 144 -38.91 -2.71 -49.42
C GLU A 144 -40.00 -3.20 -48.48
N ARG A 145 -41.15 -2.52 -48.52
CA ARG A 145 -42.37 -2.98 -47.86
C ARG A 145 -42.97 -4.11 -48.69
N ARG A 146 -42.95 -5.32 -48.16
CA ARG A 146 -43.67 -6.47 -48.72
C ARG A 146 -45.17 -6.29 -48.45
N SER A 147 -45.96 -6.27 -49.53
CA SER A 147 -47.42 -6.37 -49.53
C SER A 147 -47.89 -7.77 -49.17
#